data_AF-A0AAV9K9B2-F1
#
_entry.id   AF-A0AAV9K9B2-F1
#
_cell.length_a   1.000
_cell.length_b   1.000
_cell.length_c   1.000
_cell.angle_alpha   90.00
_cell.angle_beta   90.00
_cell.angle_gamma   90.00
#
_symmetry.space_group_name_H-M   'P 1'
#
loop_
_entity.id
_entity.type
_entity.pdbx_description
1 polymer ?
#
loop_
_entity_poly.entity_id
_entity_poly.type
_entity_poly.pdbx_seq_one_letter_code
_entity_poly.pdbx_strand_id
1 'polypeptide(L)'
;MSIAEVSEASDLIDFLVNKGNGVKGLSQMGLEIVPQKFIQPHEERLDFTQILSSESIPIIDISNFDDPKVAESICDAAEKWGFIQIVNHGIPIEVLENVIEAGHKFFELSVEERRKYLKENSPTHTVQLKTSFSPLAEKVLEWKDYLFHIYDCDDDESSKLWPAVSKDQVLEYMKWAKPIIVKLLEVLLEKLNVKQIDESMKSVVMGTLIVNLIHYPMCPSPELTAGAGRHADVSSITMLLQDDVGGLYVREPKGDGWIHVPPVKGALVINIGDVLQIMSNDRYKSAEHRVIVNASRNRVSVPIFVNPAPDAVFGPLKQVLENGEKPLYKHVVYSDYFNYFFSKGHEGKQTIEFAKL
;
A
#
# COMPACT_ATOMS: atom_id res chain seq x y z
N MET A 1 27.60 -0.87 17.59
CA MET A 1 27.82 0.30 16.73
C MET A 1 27.34 1.52 17.50
N SER A 2 28.18 2.53 17.71
CA SER A 2 27.79 3.75 18.45
C SER A 2 27.01 4.71 17.54
N ILE A 3 26.26 5.66 18.10
CA ILE A 3 25.55 6.72 17.34
C ILE A 3 26.49 7.48 16.39
N ALA A 4 27.78 7.57 16.73
CA ALA A 4 28.80 8.25 15.94
C ALA A 4 29.27 7.46 14.69
N GLU A 5 28.96 6.16 14.58
CA GLU A 5 29.42 5.30 13.47
C GLU A 5 28.44 5.24 12.28
N VAL A 6 27.28 5.90 12.36
CA VAL A 6 26.27 5.96 11.28
C VAL A 6 26.22 7.37 10.68
N SER A 7 27.37 8.01 10.53
CA SER A 7 27.45 9.40 10.04
C SER A 7 27.53 9.52 8.52
N GLU A 8 28.02 8.49 7.82
CA GLU A 8 28.12 8.48 6.36
C GLU A 8 26.96 7.72 5.68
N ALA A 9 26.56 8.18 4.49
CA ALA A 9 25.42 7.62 3.77
C ALA A 9 25.61 6.13 3.38
N SER A 10 26.84 5.71 3.08
CA SER A 10 27.18 4.31 2.80
C SER A 10 27.02 3.43 4.04
N ASP A 11 27.44 3.92 5.20
CA ASP A 11 27.36 3.19 6.47
C ASP A 11 25.90 3.03 6.93
N LEU A 12 25.07 4.05 6.67
CA LEU A 12 23.64 3.98 6.93
C LEU A 12 22.94 2.93 6.06
N ILE A 13 23.19 2.92 4.75
CA ILE A 13 22.57 1.93 3.85
C ILE A 13 23.04 0.51 4.21
N ASP A 14 24.33 0.33 4.50
CA ASP A 14 24.84 -0.97 4.94
C ASP A 14 24.18 -1.42 6.24
N PHE A 15 24.02 -0.53 7.21
CA PHE A 15 23.33 -0.81 8.48
C PHE A 15 21.86 -1.22 8.28
N LEU A 16 21.12 -0.45 7.48
CA LEU A 16 19.68 -0.65 7.28
C LEU A 16 19.39 -1.88 6.43
N VAL A 17 20.04 -1.97 5.27
CA VAL A 17 19.72 -2.91 4.18
C VAL A 17 20.55 -4.18 4.30
N ASN A 18 21.87 -4.09 4.11
CA ASN A 18 22.75 -5.28 4.05
C ASN A 18 22.79 -6.03 5.39
N LYS A 19 22.86 -5.25 6.48
CA LYS A 19 22.77 -5.74 7.84
C LYS A 19 21.31 -5.84 8.33
N GLY A 20 20.30 -5.65 7.50
CA GLY A 20 18.88 -5.90 7.84
C GLY A 20 18.39 -5.38 9.20
N ASN A 21 19.01 -4.33 9.76
CA ASN A 21 18.57 -3.77 11.04
C ASN A 21 17.26 -3.02 10.83
N GLY A 22 17.10 -2.42 9.64
CA GLY A 22 15.98 -1.57 9.29
C GLY A 22 15.91 -0.29 10.12
N VAL A 23 14.88 0.51 9.86
CA VAL A 23 14.60 1.71 10.66
C VAL A 23 14.22 1.36 12.09
N LYS A 24 13.72 0.15 12.35
CA LYS A 24 13.47 -0.32 13.72
C LYS A 24 14.75 -0.38 14.53
N GLY A 25 15.81 -0.97 13.99
CA GLY A 25 17.11 -1.02 14.67
C GLY A 25 17.66 0.37 14.93
N LEU A 26 17.46 1.29 13.98
CA LEU A 26 17.86 2.69 14.09
C LEU A 26 17.08 3.43 15.20
N SER A 27 15.77 3.24 15.29
CA SER A 27 14.91 3.79 16.35
C SER A 27 15.35 3.34 17.75
N GLN A 28 15.83 2.10 17.88
CA GLN A 28 16.32 1.55 19.15
C GLN A 28 17.68 2.11 19.59
N MET A 29 18.36 2.91 18.77
CA MET A 29 19.64 3.54 19.12
C MET A 29 19.48 4.81 19.98
N GLY A 30 18.25 5.27 20.23
CA GLY A 30 18.00 6.45 21.06
C GLY A 30 18.46 7.76 20.41
N LEU A 31 18.23 7.90 19.09
CA LEU A 31 18.57 9.11 18.34
C LEU A 31 17.71 10.30 18.79
N GLU A 32 18.33 11.48 18.91
CA GLU A 32 17.60 12.73 19.16
C GLU A 32 16.95 13.30 17.89
N ILE A 33 17.55 13.06 16.73
CA ILE A 33 17.07 13.50 15.42
C ILE A 33 17.23 12.39 14.39
N VAL A 34 16.32 12.33 13.41
CA VAL A 34 16.46 11.39 12.29
C VAL A 34 17.69 11.73 11.43
N PRO A 35 18.40 10.74 10.85
CA PRO A 35 19.52 11.02 9.96
C PRO A 35 19.11 11.85 8.75
N GLN A 36 20.05 12.62 8.18
CA GLN A 36 19.80 13.51 7.05
C GLN A 36 19.10 12.83 5.86
N LYS A 37 19.38 11.54 5.62
CA LYS A 37 18.76 10.73 4.57
C LYS A 37 17.26 10.51 4.73
N PHE A 38 16.69 10.72 5.92
CA PHE A 38 15.26 10.60 6.19
C PHE A 38 14.55 11.96 6.24
N ILE A 39 15.29 13.06 6.18
CA ILE A 39 14.73 14.40 6.23
C ILE A 39 14.11 14.73 4.86
N GLN A 40 12.78 14.78 4.84
CA GLN A 40 12.01 15.14 3.65
C GLN A 40 12.28 16.60 3.25
N PRO A 41 12.28 16.92 1.94
CA PRO A 41 12.27 18.30 1.46
C PRO A 41 11.13 19.09 2.09
N HIS A 42 11.31 20.40 2.26
CA HIS A 42 10.31 21.24 2.94
C HIS A 42 8.91 21.15 2.30
N GLU A 43 8.85 21.06 0.96
CA GLU A 43 7.62 20.92 0.18
C GLU A 43 6.94 19.54 0.31
N GLU A 44 7.69 18.51 0.72
CA GLU A 44 7.16 17.16 0.94
C GLU A 44 6.69 16.94 2.37
N ARG A 45 7.12 17.77 3.32
CA ARG A 45 6.65 17.70 4.71
C ARG A 45 5.17 18.07 4.78
N LEU A 46 4.44 17.40 5.67
CA LEU A 46 3.02 17.68 5.84
C LEU A 46 2.85 19.07 6.48
N ASP A 47 2.23 19.98 5.73
CA ASP A 47 1.77 21.25 6.26
C ASP A 47 0.44 21.03 6.99
N PHE A 48 0.46 21.10 8.31
CA PHE A 48 -0.72 20.92 9.14
C PHE A 48 -1.82 21.96 8.89
N THR A 49 -1.49 23.11 8.28
CA THR A 49 -2.49 24.12 7.88
C THR A 49 -3.33 23.68 6.67
N GLN A 50 -2.84 22.70 5.90
CA GLN A 50 -3.56 22.12 4.76
C GLN A 50 -4.49 20.96 5.18
N ILE A 51 -4.55 20.61 6.47
CA ILE A 51 -5.40 19.51 6.93
C ILE A 51 -6.84 19.99 7.05
N LEU A 52 -7.73 19.31 6.32
CA LEU A 52 -9.16 19.61 6.30
C LEU A 52 -9.88 18.85 7.42
N SER A 53 -10.03 19.51 8.57
CA SER A 53 -10.61 18.87 9.77
C SER A 53 -12.10 18.52 9.67
N SER A 54 -12.84 19.13 8.75
CA SER A 54 -14.29 18.88 8.56
C SER A 54 -14.61 17.83 7.50
N GLU A 55 -13.60 17.38 6.74
CA GLU A 55 -13.76 16.43 5.65
C GLU A 55 -13.35 15.02 6.09
N SER A 56 -14.01 14.00 5.54
CA SER A 56 -13.69 12.60 5.80
C SER A 56 -13.98 11.77 4.56
N ILE A 57 -13.18 10.74 4.31
CA ILE A 57 -13.50 9.78 3.25
C ILE A 57 -14.79 9.01 3.58
N PRO A 58 -15.58 8.59 2.57
CA PRO A 58 -16.83 7.87 2.81
C PRO A 58 -16.62 6.58 3.59
N ILE A 59 -17.52 6.30 4.54
CA ILE A 59 -17.62 5.01 5.24
C ILE A 59 -18.85 4.28 4.70
N ILE A 60 -18.64 3.08 4.17
CA ILE A 60 -19.68 2.29 3.51
C ILE A 60 -19.89 0.99 4.29
N ASP A 61 -21.12 0.77 4.73
CA ASP A 61 -21.55 -0.51 5.26
C ASP A 61 -21.78 -1.49 4.10
N ILE A 62 -21.02 -2.58 4.09
CA ILE A 62 -21.07 -3.60 3.04
C ILE A 62 -21.65 -4.93 3.56
N SER A 63 -22.43 -4.90 4.64
CA SER A 63 -23.12 -6.10 5.16
C SER A 63 -24.04 -6.77 4.14
N ASN A 64 -24.50 -6.00 3.14
CA ASN A 64 -25.27 -6.49 2.00
C ASN A 64 -24.67 -6.00 0.67
N PHE A 65 -23.65 -6.69 0.19
CA PHE A 65 -22.99 -6.39 -1.09
C PHE A 65 -23.89 -6.44 -2.32
N ASP A 66 -24.99 -7.19 -2.25
CA ASP A 66 -25.93 -7.33 -3.36
C ASP A 66 -26.98 -6.20 -3.39
N ASP A 67 -26.97 -5.28 -2.42
CA ASP A 67 -27.79 -4.06 -2.47
C ASP A 67 -27.23 -3.10 -3.54
N PRO A 68 -28.00 -2.75 -4.58
CA PRO A 68 -27.58 -1.79 -5.60
C PRO A 68 -27.12 -0.44 -5.04
N LYS A 69 -27.63 -0.01 -3.88
CA LYS A 69 -27.22 1.25 -3.23
C LYS A 69 -25.80 1.17 -2.66
N VAL A 70 -25.40 0.00 -2.18
CA VAL A 70 -24.03 -0.23 -1.70
C VAL A 70 -23.08 -0.18 -2.89
N ALA A 71 -23.41 -0.88 -3.97
CA ALA A 71 -22.66 -0.84 -5.22
C ALA A 71 -22.52 0.58 -5.80
N GLU A 72 -23.61 1.35 -5.81
CA GLU A 72 -23.62 2.75 -6.23
C GLU A 72 -22.72 3.61 -5.34
N SER A 73 -22.81 3.45 -4.01
CA SER A 73 -21.98 4.21 -3.06
C SER A 73 -20.48 3.94 -3.24
N ILE A 74 -20.10 2.68 -3.49
CA ILE A 74 -18.71 2.28 -3.76
C ILE A 74 -18.21 2.97 -5.03
N CYS A 75 -18.99 2.90 -6.12
CA CYS A 75 -18.63 3.50 -7.39
C CYS A 75 -18.55 5.03 -7.32
N ASP A 76 -19.53 5.66 -6.69
CA ASP A 76 -19.56 7.11 -6.49
C ASP A 76 -18.34 7.60 -5.72
N ALA A 77 -17.94 6.84 -4.69
CA ALA A 77 -16.76 7.17 -3.92
C ALA A 77 -15.46 6.91 -4.69
N ALA A 78 -15.39 5.87 -5.51
CA ALA A 78 -14.27 5.62 -6.42
C ALA A 78 -14.11 6.72 -7.49
N GLU A 79 -15.22 7.29 -7.99
CA GLU A 79 -15.20 8.39 -8.97
C GLU A 79 -14.88 9.75 -8.34
N LYS A 80 -15.34 10.00 -7.10
CA LYS A 80 -15.18 11.29 -6.42
C LYS A 80 -13.91 11.38 -5.59
N TRP A 81 -13.62 10.33 -4.82
CA TRP A 81 -12.57 10.32 -3.79
C TRP A 81 -11.41 9.40 -4.16
N GLY A 82 -11.69 8.25 -4.77
CA GLY A 82 -10.69 7.22 -4.95
C GLY A 82 -10.35 6.43 -3.69
N PHE A 83 -11.00 6.75 -2.56
CA PHE A 83 -10.79 6.16 -1.24
C PHE A 83 -12.14 5.97 -0.54
N ILE A 84 -12.27 4.85 0.17
CA ILE A 84 -13.40 4.52 1.06
C ILE A 84 -12.91 3.76 2.29
N GLN A 85 -13.68 3.83 3.38
CA GLN A 85 -13.63 2.82 4.43
C GLN A 85 -14.82 1.89 4.28
N ILE A 86 -14.59 0.59 4.39
CA ILE A 86 -15.66 -0.41 4.42
C ILE A 86 -15.78 -1.00 5.83
N VAL A 87 -17.02 -1.20 6.29
CA VAL A 87 -17.36 -1.79 7.58
C VAL A 87 -18.36 -2.93 7.40
N ASN A 88 -18.52 -3.77 8.43
CA ASN A 88 -19.39 -4.96 8.38
C ASN A 88 -19.09 -5.90 7.19
N HIS A 89 -17.82 -5.97 6.80
CA HIS A 89 -17.33 -6.76 5.68
C HIS A 89 -17.25 -8.28 5.93
N GLY A 90 -17.63 -8.74 7.13
CA GLY A 90 -17.73 -10.16 7.47
C GLY A 90 -16.44 -10.84 7.90
N ILE A 91 -15.28 -10.17 7.85
CA ILE A 91 -14.04 -10.71 8.41
C ILE A 91 -14.11 -10.63 9.94
N PRO A 92 -13.89 -11.74 10.68
CA PRO A 92 -13.87 -11.70 12.14
C PRO A 92 -12.81 -10.72 12.65
N ILE A 93 -13.15 -9.91 13.66
CA ILE A 93 -12.22 -8.95 14.27
C ILE A 93 -10.93 -9.61 14.75
N GLU A 94 -11.02 -10.82 15.30
CA GLU A 94 -9.86 -11.60 15.73
C GLU A 94 -8.88 -11.89 14.59
N VAL A 95 -9.35 -12.11 13.36
CA VAL A 95 -8.47 -12.33 12.20
C VAL A 95 -7.67 -11.05 11.88
N LEU A 96 -8.31 -9.89 11.97
CA LEU A 96 -7.66 -8.59 11.77
C LEU A 96 -6.64 -8.29 12.89
N GLU A 97 -7.03 -8.51 14.15
CA GLU A 97 -6.16 -8.30 15.31
C GLU A 97 -4.96 -9.26 15.27
N ASN A 98 -5.16 -10.52 14.90
CA ASN A 98 -4.10 -11.53 14.79
C ASN A 98 -3.04 -11.19 13.73
N VAL A 99 -3.43 -10.69 12.56
CA VAL A 99 -2.47 -10.34 11.50
C VAL A 99 -1.67 -9.06 11.84
N ILE A 100 -2.29 -8.11 12.55
CA ILE A 100 -1.59 -6.94 13.10
C ILE A 100 -0.57 -7.38 14.16
N GLU A 101 -1.00 -8.25 15.09
CA GLU A 101 -0.13 -8.78 16.14
C GLU A 101 1.04 -9.59 15.55
N ALA A 102 0.79 -10.39 14.51
CA ALA A 102 1.83 -11.10 13.77
C ALA A 102 2.88 -10.16 13.17
N GLY A 103 2.45 -9.00 12.65
CA GLY A 103 3.36 -7.94 12.21
C GLY A 103 4.26 -7.46 13.34
N HIS A 104 3.67 -7.12 14.50
CA HIS A 104 4.46 -6.73 15.68
C HIS A 104 5.47 -7.82 16.09
N LYS A 105 5.00 -9.06 16.27
CA LYS A 105 5.83 -10.20 16.68
C LYS A 105 6.98 -10.46 15.70
N PHE A 106 6.75 -10.37 14.39
CA PHE A 106 7.81 -10.51 13.40
C PHE A 106 8.91 -9.46 13.56
N PHE A 107 8.54 -8.19 13.74
CA PHE A 107 9.53 -7.11 13.91
C PHE A 107 10.22 -7.13 15.27
N GLU A 108 9.62 -7.76 16.28
CA GLU A 108 10.24 -8.01 17.59
C GLU A 108 11.28 -9.13 17.58
N LEU A 109 11.29 -9.99 16.56
CA LEU A 109 12.34 -11.00 16.38
C LEU A 109 13.74 -10.35 16.34
N SER A 110 14.75 -11.16 16.73
CA SER A 110 16.14 -10.74 16.64
C SER A 110 16.52 -10.39 15.20
N VAL A 111 17.53 -9.53 15.04
CA VAL A 111 18.01 -9.14 13.71
C VAL A 111 18.47 -10.36 12.92
N GLU A 112 19.09 -11.35 13.58
CA GLU A 112 19.54 -12.61 12.96
C GLU A 112 18.38 -13.40 12.37
N GLU A 113 17.25 -13.47 13.06
CA GLU A 113 16.05 -14.16 12.58
C GLU A 113 15.38 -13.41 11.42
N ARG A 114 15.28 -12.08 11.51
CA ARG A 114 14.70 -11.26 10.44
C ARG A 114 15.55 -11.27 9.16
N ARG A 115 16.88 -11.26 9.29
CA ARG A 115 17.83 -11.26 8.15
C ARG A 115 17.71 -12.48 7.24
N LYS A 116 17.16 -13.59 7.74
CA LYS A 116 16.87 -14.79 6.94
C LYS A 116 15.94 -14.48 5.77
N TYR A 117 15.17 -13.40 5.84
CA TYR A 117 14.21 -13.00 4.83
C TYR A 117 14.70 -11.84 3.95
N LEU A 118 15.96 -11.39 4.08
CA LEU A 118 16.53 -10.47 3.09
C LEU A 118 16.52 -11.10 1.70
N LYS A 119 16.50 -10.28 0.63
CA LYS A 119 16.39 -10.75 -0.76
C LYS A 119 17.40 -11.85 -1.11
N GLU A 120 18.62 -11.74 -0.59
CA GLU A 120 19.73 -12.66 -0.85
C GLU A 120 19.67 -13.94 -0.01
N ASN A 121 18.96 -13.91 1.12
CA ASN A 121 18.92 -14.99 2.10
C ASN A 121 17.58 -15.75 2.13
N SER A 122 16.52 -15.14 1.60
CA SER A 122 15.16 -15.65 1.74
C SER A 122 15.04 -17.06 1.17
N PRO A 123 14.42 -18.00 1.92
CA PRO A 123 14.25 -19.37 1.44
C PRO A 123 13.29 -19.48 0.25
N THR A 124 12.51 -18.42 -0.03
CA THR A 124 11.58 -18.35 -1.15
C THR A 124 11.61 -16.96 -1.78
N HIS A 125 11.30 -16.89 -3.08
CA HIS A 125 11.15 -15.63 -3.80
C HIS A 125 9.88 -14.86 -3.39
N THR A 126 8.93 -15.54 -2.73
CA THR A 126 7.62 -14.99 -2.34
C THR A 126 7.66 -14.18 -1.05
N VAL A 127 8.74 -14.21 -0.26
CA VAL A 127 8.85 -13.43 0.99
C VAL A 127 10.15 -12.66 1.03
N GLN A 128 10.08 -11.36 1.34
CA GLN A 128 11.25 -10.50 1.44
C GLN A 128 11.10 -9.45 2.55
N LEU A 129 12.07 -9.37 3.45
CA LEU A 129 12.26 -8.25 4.36
C LEU A 129 12.89 -7.08 3.60
N LYS A 130 12.27 -5.92 3.72
CA LYS A 130 12.69 -4.67 3.09
C LYS A 130 12.59 -3.51 4.08
N THR A 131 13.22 -2.40 3.74
CA THR A 131 13.24 -1.15 4.50
C THR A 131 13.13 0.02 3.53
N SER A 132 12.55 1.14 3.95
CA SER A 132 12.19 2.27 3.08
C SER A 132 11.25 1.85 1.94
N PHE A 133 11.30 2.49 0.77
CA PHE A 133 10.59 2.06 -0.44
C PHE A 133 11.55 1.44 -1.48
N SER A 134 12.57 2.20 -1.89
CA SER A 134 13.62 1.76 -2.81
C SER A 134 14.94 2.44 -2.42
N PRO A 135 15.62 1.97 -1.36
CA PRO A 135 16.74 2.68 -0.73
C PRO A 135 17.88 3.09 -1.68
N LEU A 136 18.06 2.35 -2.77
CA LEU A 136 19.11 2.59 -3.77
C LEU A 136 18.70 3.61 -4.85
N ALA A 137 17.41 3.77 -5.11
CA ALA A 137 16.87 4.74 -6.07
C ALA A 137 16.39 6.05 -5.40
N GLU A 138 16.08 5.98 -4.11
CA GLU A 138 15.54 7.10 -3.35
C GLU A 138 16.61 8.17 -3.03
N LYS A 139 16.23 9.43 -3.20
CA LYS A 139 17.03 10.56 -2.69
C LYS A 139 16.88 10.71 -1.18
N VAL A 140 15.65 10.50 -0.69
CA VAL A 140 15.25 10.56 0.72
C VAL A 140 14.53 9.26 1.07
N LEU A 141 14.93 8.63 2.16
CA LEU A 141 14.39 7.38 2.66
C LEU A 141 13.10 7.61 3.46
N GLU A 142 12.27 6.57 3.49
CA GLU A 142 11.04 6.51 4.26
C GLU A 142 11.24 5.77 5.58
N TRP A 143 10.58 6.24 6.63
CA TRP A 143 10.68 5.70 7.98
C TRP A 143 9.76 4.48 8.19
N LYS A 144 10.03 3.40 7.43
CA LYS A 144 9.31 2.13 7.55
C LYS A 144 10.20 0.92 7.26
N ASP A 145 9.88 -0.20 7.90
CA ASP A 145 10.33 -1.54 7.52
C ASP A 145 9.12 -2.35 7.07
N TYR A 146 9.29 -3.33 6.19
CA TYR A 146 8.17 -4.17 5.78
C TYR A 146 8.58 -5.58 5.39
N LEU A 147 7.71 -6.53 5.70
CA LEU A 147 7.80 -7.91 5.23
C LEU A 147 6.81 -8.08 4.07
N PHE A 148 7.37 -8.22 2.87
CA PHE A 148 6.66 -8.37 1.61
C PHE A 148 6.32 -9.84 1.36
N HIS A 149 5.08 -10.15 1.01
CA HIS A 149 4.62 -11.47 0.60
C HIS A 149 3.95 -11.41 -0.78
N ILE A 150 4.32 -12.32 -1.68
CA ILE A 150 3.52 -12.64 -2.87
C ILE A 150 2.58 -13.78 -2.46
N TYR A 151 1.28 -13.50 -2.47
CA TYR A 151 0.27 -14.49 -2.14
C TYR A 151 -0.22 -15.20 -3.40
N ASP A 152 0.01 -16.51 -3.44
CA ASP A 152 -0.56 -17.43 -4.40
C ASP A 152 -1.33 -18.51 -3.62
N CYS A 153 -2.59 -18.76 -3.98
CA CYS A 153 -3.40 -19.77 -3.30
C CYS A 153 -3.03 -21.20 -3.69
N ASP A 154 -2.28 -21.37 -4.78
CA ASP A 154 -1.91 -22.69 -5.31
C ASP A 154 -0.46 -23.08 -4.97
N ASP A 155 0.32 -22.16 -4.37
CA ASP A 155 1.72 -22.37 -3.97
C ASP A 155 1.89 -22.61 -2.46
N ASP A 156 1.38 -23.76 -1.99
CA ASP A 156 1.53 -24.20 -0.61
C ASP A 156 3.00 -24.47 -0.20
N GLU A 157 3.89 -24.74 -1.16
CA GLU A 157 5.30 -25.01 -0.85
C GLU A 157 6.05 -23.73 -0.48
N SER A 158 5.81 -22.64 -1.21
CA SER A 158 6.37 -21.34 -0.83
C SER A 158 5.85 -20.87 0.52
N SER A 159 4.55 -21.03 0.80
CA SER A 159 3.95 -20.58 2.06
C SER A 159 4.52 -21.28 3.29
N LYS A 160 4.94 -22.55 3.17
CA LYS A 160 5.66 -23.29 4.24
C LYS A 160 6.99 -22.65 4.65
N LEU A 161 7.62 -21.89 3.75
CA LEU A 161 8.91 -21.23 3.97
C LEU A 161 8.78 -19.81 4.55
N TRP A 162 7.55 -19.32 4.72
CA TRP A 162 7.28 -18.02 5.34
C TRP A 162 7.61 -18.03 6.84
N PRO A 163 7.81 -16.85 7.47
CA PRO A 163 8.08 -16.79 8.91
C PRO A 163 6.96 -17.43 9.72
N ALA A 164 7.30 -18.43 10.54
CA ALA A 164 6.33 -19.17 11.34
C ALA A 164 5.50 -18.27 12.27
N VAL A 165 6.05 -17.12 12.68
CA VAL A 165 5.39 -16.15 13.57
C VAL A 165 4.24 -15.38 12.91
N SER A 166 4.19 -15.35 11.57
CA SER A 166 3.19 -14.57 10.83
C SER A 166 2.46 -15.33 9.73
N LYS A 167 3.00 -16.48 9.31
CA LYS A 167 2.47 -17.27 8.19
C LYS A 167 0.99 -17.57 8.31
N ASP A 168 0.56 -18.21 9.39
CA ASP A 168 -0.82 -18.69 9.54
C ASP A 168 -1.81 -17.51 9.59
N GLN A 169 -1.41 -16.41 10.23
CA GLN A 169 -2.23 -15.20 10.35
C GLN A 169 -2.40 -14.48 9.01
N VAL A 170 -1.33 -14.40 8.20
CA VAL A 170 -1.41 -13.82 6.85
C VAL A 170 -2.27 -14.69 5.93
N LEU A 171 -2.10 -16.01 5.97
CA LEU A 171 -2.89 -16.94 5.15
C LEU A 171 -4.38 -16.90 5.51
N GLU A 172 -4.71 -16.89 6.80
CA GLU A 172 -6.10 -16.78 7.24
C GLU A 172 -6.68 -15.41 6.86
N TYR A 173 -5.94 -14.31 7.04
CA TYR A 173 -6.41 -12.99 6.61
C TYR A 173 -6.70 -12.95 5.10
N MET A 174 -5.81 -13.51 4.27
CA MET A 174 -6.00 -13.54 2.81
C MET A 174 -7.19 -14.39 2.38
N LYS A 175 -7.46 -15.50 3.07
CA LYS A 175 -8.63 -16.34 2.83
C LYS A 175 -9.95 -15.57 3.01
N TRP A 176 -10.01 -14.66 3.98
CA TRP A 176 -11.17 -13.79 4.22
C TRP A 176 -11.20 -12.56 3.30
N ALA A 177 -10.04 -11.95 3.03
CA ALA A 177 -9.94 -10.72 2.24
C ALA A 177 -10.17 -10.94 0.74
N LYS A 178 -9.68 -12.06 0.18
CA LYS A 178 -9.75 -12.33 -1.27
C LYS A 178 -11.18 -12.33 -1.83
N PRO A 179 -12.19 -12.98 -1.21
CA PRO A 179 -13.58 -12.90 -1.68
C PRO A 179 -14.13 -11.45 -1.71
N ILE A 180 -13.78 -10.63 -0.72
CA ILE A 180 -14.21 -9.22 -0.65
C ILE A 180 -13.55 -8.42 -1.78
N ILE A 181 -12.25 -8.63 -2.02
CA ILE A 181 -11.51 -8.04 -3.15
C ILE A 181 -12.19 -8.37 -4.49
N VAL A 182 -12.53 -9.64 -4.71
CA VAL A 182 -13.23 -10.07 -5.93
C VAL A 182 -14.56 -9.34 -6.09
N LYS A 183 -15.38 -9.30 -5.04
CA LYS A 183 -16.69 -8.63 -5.09
C LYS A 183 -16.58 -7.12 -5.32
N LEU A 184 -15.57 -6.46 -4.74
CA LEU A 184 -15.27 -5.05 -4.99
C LEU A 184 -14.89 -4.80 -6.46
N LEU A 185 -14.05 -5.65 -7.05
CA LEU A 185 -13.68 -5.55 -8.46
C LEU A 185 -14.88 -5.79 -9.38
N GLU A 186 -15.75 -6.77 -9.07
CA GLU A 186 -17.00 -7.01 -9.81
C GLU A 186 -17.88 -5.76 -9.84
N VAL A 187 -18.14 -5.15 -8.67
CA VAL A 187 -18.95 -3.93 -8.55
C VAL A 187 -18.38 -2.77 -9.38
N LEU A 188 -17.07 -2.54 -9.27
CA LEU A 188 -16.40 -1.46 -10.00
C LEU A 188 -16.41 -1.72 -11.52
N LEU A 189 -16.11 -2.94 -11.96
CA LEU A 189 -16.09 -3.28 -13.37
C LEU A 189 -17.49 -3.28 -13.99
N GLU A 190 -18.51 -3.69 -13.26
CA GLU A 190 -19.90 -3.66 -13.73
C GLU A 190 -20.38 -2.23 -14.05
N LYS A 191 -20.01 -1.24 -13.22
CA LYS A 191 -20.29 0.19 -13.48
C LYS A 191 -19.54 0.75 -14.71
N LEU A 192 -18.48 0.08 -15.14
CA LEU A 192 -17.77 0.33 -16.40
C LEU A 192 -18.32 -0.50 -17.58
N ASN A 193 -19.50 -1.12 -17.41
CA ASN A 193 -20.18 -1.99 -18.37
C ASN A 193 -19.44 -3.31 -18.68
N VAL A 194 -18.53 -3.74 -17.82
CA VAL A 194 -17.89 -5.07 -17.93
C VAL A 194 -18.75 -6.08 -17.18
N LYS A 195 -19.54 -6.86 -17.94
CA LYS A 195 -20.56 -7.76 -17.37
C LYS A 195 -20.02 -9.07 -16.78
N GLN A 196 -18.82 -9.49 -17.18
CA GLN A 196 -18.20 -10.73 -16.71
C GLN A 196 -16.69 -10.54 -16.60
N ILE A 197 -16.12 -11.02 -15.49
CA ILE A 197 -14.68 -11.13 -15.29
C ILE A 197 -14.27 -12.54 -15.70
N ASP A 198 -13.84 -12.71 -16.94
CA ASP A 198 -13.21 -13.96 -17.38
C ASP A 198 -11.76 -14.07 -16.86
N GLU A 199 -11.10 -15.20 -17.10
CA GLU A 199 -9.71 -15.40 -16.65
C GLU A 199 -8.72 -14.39 -17.25
N SER A 200 -9.00 -13.85 -18.44
CA SER A 200 -8.19 -12.79 -19.05
C SER A 200 -8.32 -11.49 -18.26
N MET A 201 -9.54 -11.06 -17.98
CA MET A 201 -9.80 -9.85 -17.18
C MET A 201 -9.26 -10.02 -15.76
N LYS A 202 -9.43 -11.20 -15.16
CA LYS A 202 -8.91 -11.53 -13.84
C LYS A 202 -7.38 -11.42 -13.79
N SER A 203 -6.67 -11.88 -14.82
CA SER A 203 -5.22 -11.68 -14.95
C SER A 203 -4.85 -10.20 -15.01
N VAL A 204 -5.65 -9.37 -15.71
CA VAL A 204 -5.43 -7.93 -15.82
C VAL A 204 -5.72 -7.18 -14.52
N VAL A 205 -6.76 -7.54 -13.75
CA VAL A 205 -7.15 -6.77 -12.55
C VAL A 205 -6.67 -7.36 -11.23
N MET A 206 -6.37 -8.65 -11.18
CA MET A 206 -6.08 -9.42 -9.96
C MET A 206 -5.13 -10.60 -10.26
N GLY A 207 -4.16 -10.40 -11.16
CA GLY A 207 -3.17 -11.43 -11.51
C GLY A 207 -2.12 -11.66 -10.42
N THR A 208 -1.77 -10.65 -9.62
CA THR A 208 -0.81 -10.78 -8.51
C THR A 208 -1.36 -10.13 -7.24
N LEU A 209 -1.35 -10.87 -6.13
CA LEU A 209 -1.72 -10.36 -4.80
C LEU A 209 -0.45 -10.20 -3.95
N ILE A 210 -0.22 -9.01 -3.43
CA ILE A 210 0.93 -8.71 -2.57
C ILE A 210 0.43 -8.26 -1.21
N VAL A 211 0.92 -8.90 -0.14
CA VAL A 211 0.58 -8.54 1.25
C VAL A 211 1.83 -8.07 1.97
N ASN A 212 1.80 -6.84 2.47
CA ASN A 212 2.92 -6.31 3.26
C ASN A 212 2.54 -6.25 4.74
N LEU A 213 3.39 -6.75 5.63
CA LEU A 213 3.36 -6.37 7.04
C LEU A 213 4.30 -5.17 7.19
N ILE A 214 3.76 -3.96 7.25
CA ILE A 214 4.56 -2.72 7.34
C ILE A 214 4.64 -2.29 8.80
N HIS A 215 5.85 -2.00 9.27
CA HIS A 215 6.15 -1.52 10.60
C HIS A 215 6.78 -0.13 10.55
N TYR A 216 6.19 0.78 11.31
CA TYR A 216 6.63 2.16 11.47
C TYR A 216 7.09 2.31 12.92
N PRO A 217 8.40 2.28 13.18
CA PRO A 217 8.90 2.44 14.54
C PRO A 217 8.76 3.88 15.01
N MET A 218 8.78 4.10 16.33
CA MET A 218 8.80 5.44 16.92
C MET A 218 9.89 6.30 16.28
N CYS A 219 9.50 7.50 15.88
CA CYS A 219 10.37 8.44 15.19
C CYS A 219 10.73 9.61 16.12
N PRO A 220 12.01 9.97 16.28
CA PRO A 220 12.40 11.10 17.15
C PRO A 220 12.07 12.47 16.56
N SER A 221 11.85 12.57 15.25
CA SER A 221 11.52 13.83 14.56
C SER A 221 10.43 13.59 13.49
N PRO A 222 9.20 13.23 13.90
CA PRO A 222 8.14 12.81 12.97
C PRO A 222 7.76 13.90 11.96
N GLU A 223 7.95 15.17 12.29
CA GLU A 223 7.71 16.33 11.42
C GLU A 223 8.73 16.48 10.29
N LEU A 224 9.90 15.83 10.40
CA LEU A 224 10.96 15.90 9.39
C LEU A 224 10.92 14.75 8.39
N THR A 225 10.21 13.67 8.69
CA THR A 225 10.20 12.45 7.87
C THR A 225 8.79 12.00 7.50
N ALA A 226 8.68 10.92 6.74
CA ALA A 226 7.41 10.29 6.39
C ALA A 226 7.55 8.78 6.47
N GLY A 227 6.48 8.10 6.86
CA GLY A 227 6.37 6.65 6.77
C GLY A 227 6.18 6.22 5.31
N ALA A 228 5.45 7.03 4.53
CA ALA A 228 5.43 6.97 3.08
C ALA A 228 5.25 8.38 2.54
N GLY A 229 6.06 8.76 1.55
CA GLY A 229 5.93 10.02 0.82
C GLY A 229 4.62 10.11 0.03
N ARG A 230 4.41 11.26 -0.63
CA ARG A 230 3.27 11.43 -1.53
C ARG A 230 3.36 10.45 -2.69
N HIS A 231 2.34 9.62 -2.87
CA HIS A 231 2.26 8.72 -4.02
C HIS A 231 0.81 8.38 -4.35
N ALA A 232 0.61 7.82 -5.53
CA ALA A 232 -0.59 7.08 -5.87
C ALA A 232 -0.19 5.62 -6.13
N ASP A 233 -1.07 4.68 -5.76
CA ASP A 233 -0.79 3.27 -5.92
C ASP A 233 -0.83 2.88 -7.40
N VAL A 234 0.09 2.01 -7.82
CA VAL A 234 0.11 1.44 -9.18
C VAL A 234 -0.72 0.14 -9.31
N SER A 235 -1.45 -0.22 -8.25
CA SER A 235 -2.33 -1.39 -8.20
C SER A 235 -3.64 -1.16 -8.98
N SER A 236 -4.48 -2.20 -9.09
CA SER A 236 -5.89 -2.07 -9.46
C SER A 236 -6.67 -1.44 -8.31
N ILE A 237 -6.58 -2.08 -7.14
CA ILE A 237 -7.07 -1.57 -5.87
C ILE A 237 -6.08 -1.96 -4.76
N THR A 238 -6.13 -1.24 -3.64
CA THR A 238 -5.43 -1.60 -2.42
C THR A 238 -6.46 -1.76 -1.29
N MET A 239 -6.32 -2.81 -0.49
CA MET A 239 -7.08 -3.03 0.75
C MET A 239 -6.15 -2.91 1.94
N LEU A 240 -6.33 -1.87 2.75
CA LEU A 240 -5.46 -1.53 3.86
C LEU A 240 -6.16 -1.77 5.19
N LEU A 241 -5.52 -2.60 6.02
CA LEU A 241 -5.81 -2.70 7.44
C LEU A 241 -4.85 -1.79 8.24
N GLN A 242 -5.41 -0.91 9.07
CA GLN A 242 -4.66 -0.05 10.00
C GLN A 242 -4.74 -0.59 11.43
N ASP A 243 -3.70 -0.32 12.22
CA ASP A 243 -3.79 -0.38 13.68
C ASP A 243 -4.55 0.84 14.25
N ASP A 244 -4.61 0.94 15.58
CA ASP A 244 -5.29 2.03 16.29
C ASP A 244 -4.49 3.36 16.31
N VAL A 245 -3.27 3.40 15.77
CA VAL A 245 -2.43 4.60 15.70
C VAL A 245 -2.73 5.42 14.44
N GLY A 246 -2.86 4.77 13.29
CA GLY A 246 -3.20 5.44 12.04
C GLY A 246 -2.08 6.29 11.43
N GLY A 247 -2.42 7.45 10.85
CA GLY A 247 -1.45 8.32 10.16
C GLY A 247 -1.50 8.27 8.64
N LEU A 248 -2.54 7.66 8.06
CA LEU A 248 -2.85 7.80 6.64
C LEU A 248 -3.48 9.16 6.36
N TYR A 249 -2.98 9.84 5.33
CA TYR A 249 -3.57 11.08 4.80
C TYR A 249 -3.80 10.95 3.31
N VAL A 250 -4.96 11.39 2.85
CA VAL A 250 -5.38 11.34 1.45
C VAL A 250 -5.54 12.77 0.94
N ARG A 251 -5.13 13.02 -0.30
CA ARG A 251 -5.30 14.31 -0.96
C ARG A 251 -6.78 14.57 -1.24
N GLU A 252 -7.26 15.77 -0.92
CA GLU A 252 -8.62 16.17 -1.26
C GLU A 252 -8.83 16.18 -2.79
N PRO A 253 -9.97 15.69 -3.31
CA PRO A 253 -10.21 15.65 -4.76
C PRO A 253 -10.21 17.00 -5.49
N LYS A 254 -10.53 18.10 -4.81
CA LYS A 254 -10.81 19.41 -5.43
C LYS A 254 -9.81 20.50 -5.07
N GLY A 255 -8.78 20.17 -4.29
CA GLY A 255 -7.89 21.16 -3.72
C GLY A 255 -6.55 20.59 -3.33
N ASP A 256 -5.79 21.43 -2.63
CA ASP A 256 -4.47 21.08 -2.14
C ASP A 256 -4.46 20.60 -0.69
N GLY A 257 -5.65 20.38 -0.12
CA GLY A 257 -5.82 19.92 1.25
C GLY A 257 -5.52 18.43 1.44
N TRP A 258 -5.28 18.07 2.69
CA TRP A 258 -5.09 16.69 3.15
C TRP A 258 -6.20 16.29 4.13
N ILE A 259 -6.72 15.09 3.94
CA ILE A 259 -7.76 14.51 4.79
C ILE A 259 -7.10 13.40 5.61
N HIS A 260 -7.16 13.54 6.93
CA HIS A 260 -6.73 12.47 7.83
C HIS A 260 -7.76 11.33 7.77
N VAL A 261 -7.29 10.10 7.61
CA VAL A 261 -8.13 8.91 7.65
C VAL A 261 -7.98 8.26 9.04
N PRO A 262 -8.90 8.56 9.98
CA PRO A 262 -8.81 8.00 11.32
C PRO A 262 -9.07 6.49 11.29
N PRO A 263 -8.28 5.68 12.02
CA PRO A 263 -8.56 4.26 12.16
C PRO A 263 -9.94 4.04 12.79
N VAL A 264 -10.79 3.26 12.11
CA VAL A 264 -12.05 2.78 12.66
C VAL A 264 -11.89 1.30 12.99
N LYS A 265 -12.24 0.91 14.22
CA LYS A 265 -12.09 -0.49 14.67
C LYS A 265 -12.87 -1.43 13.75
N GLY A 266 -12.17 -2.40 13.15
CA GLY A 266 -12.78 -3.36 12.24
C GLY A 266 -13.17 -2.79 10.89
N ALA A 267 -12.64 -1.63 10.50
CA ALA A 267 -12.77 -1.11 9.14
C ALA A 267 -11.54 -1.46 8.30
N LEU A 268 -11.75 -1.52 6.99
CA LEU A 268 -10.69 -1.62 5.99
C LEU A 268 -10.75 -0.38 5.09
N VAL A 269 -9.60 0.21 4.78
CA VAL A 269 -9.52 1.29 3.78
C VAL A 269 -9.34 0.66 2.41
N ILE A 270 -10.16 1.02 1.44
CA ILE A 270 -9.98 0.65 0.04
C ILE A 270 -9.62 1.90 -0.75
N ASN A 271 -8.59 1.80 -1.60
CA ASN A 271 -8.29 2.83 -2.58
C ASN A 271 -8.12 2.27 -3.99
N ILE A 272 -8.48 3.09 -4.95
CA ILE A 272 -8.26 2.84 -6.38
C ILE A 272 -6.79 3.11 -6.69
N GLY A 273 -6.18 2.28 -7.52
CA GLY A 273 -4.85 2.53 -8.06
C GLY A 273 -4.88 2.90 -9.55
N ASP A 274 -3.71 3.22 -10.08
CA ASP A 274 -3.54 3.76 -11.44
C ASP A 274 -4.08 2.80 -12.50
N VAL A 275 -4.00 1.49 -12.29
CA VAL A 275 -4.50 0.50 -13.26
C VAL A 275 -5.99 0.70 -13.51
N LEU A 276 -6.81 0.81 -12.46
CA LEU A 276 -8.25 1.04 -12.62
C LEU A 276 -8.56 2.47 -13.07
N GLN A 277 -7.77 3.47 -12.69
CA GLN A 277 -7.93 4.82 -13.25
C GLN A 277 -7.70 4.82 -14.77
N ILE A 278 -6.65 4.16 -15.25
CA ILE A 278 -6.31 4.04 -16.67
C ILE A 278 -7.38 3.23 -17.42
N MET A 279 -7.76 2.05 -16.88
CA MET A 279 -8.78 1.19 -17.49
C MET A 279 -10.15 1.85 -17.57
N SER A 280 -10.50 2.66 -16.57
CA SER A 280 -11.75 3.42 -16.54
C SER A 280 -11.70 4.72 -17.35
N ASN A 281 -10.58 5.02 -18.00
CA ASN A 281 -10.35 6.25 -18.76
C ASN A 281 -10.65 7.52 -17.93
N ASP A 282 -10.04 7.62 -16.74
CA ASP A 282 -10.22 8.68 -15.74
C ASP A 282 -11.59 8.75 -15.05
N ARG A 283 -12.49 7.77 -15.22
CA ARG A 283 -13.73 7.75 -14.43
C ARG A 283 -13.44 7.54 -12.94
N TYR A 284 -12.65 6.52 -12.60
CA TYR A 284 -12.17 6.31 -11.23
C TYR A 284 -10.90 7.08 -10.95
N LYS A 285 -10.67 7.43 -9.67
CA LYS A 285 -9.54 8.26 -9.25
C LYS A 285 -8.57 7.46 -8.41
N SER A 286 -7.36 7.25 -8.91
CA SER A 286 -6.22 6.85 -8.10
C SER A 286 -5.78 8.07 -7.30
N ALA A 287 -6.09 8.21 -6.01
CA ALA A 287 -5.80 9.46 -5.28
C ALA A 287 -4.39 9.46 -4.68
N GLU A 288 -3.78 10.65 -4.64
CA GLU A 288 -2.51 10.84 -3.96
C GLU A 288 -2.72 10.69 -2.44
N HIS A 289 -1.83 9.97 -1.78
CA HIS A 289 -1.87 9.74 -0.35
C HIS A 289 -0.46 9.67 0.23
N ARG A 290 -0.35 9.74 1.56
CA ARG A 290 0.91 9.69 2.31
C ARG A 290 0.70 9.05 3.68
N VAL A 291 1.79 8.67 4.33
CA VAL A 291 1.75 8.14 5.71
C VAL A 291 2.71 8.93 6.59
N ILE A 292 2.20 9.51 7.66
CA ILE A 292 3.03 10.14 8.69
C ILE A 292 3.49 9.11 9.72
N VAL A 293 4.53 9.46 10.48
CA VAL A 293 4.99 8.68 11.64
C VAL A 293 4.77 9.48 12.92
N ASN A 294 4.97 8.84 14.06
CA ASN A 294 4.78 9.45 15.37
C ASN A 294 5.93 9.11 16.32
N ALA A 295 6.06 9.88 17.39
CA ALA A 295 7.13 9.71 18.38
C ALA A 295 6.76 8.79 19.56
N SER A 296 5.48 8.40 19.69
CA SER A 296 4.95 7.83 20.93
C SER A 296 4.71 6.32 20.89
N ARG A 297 4.41 5.77 19.71
CA ARG A 297 4.03 4.36 19.54
C ARG A 297 4.56 3.82 18.21
N ASN A 298 5.06 2.59 18.25
CA ASN A 298 5.27 1.80 17.05
C ASN A 298 3.91 1.48 16.43
N ARG A 299 3.85 1.47 15.10
CA ARG A 299 2.64 1.20 14.34
C ARG A 299 2.84 0.05 13.35
N VAL A 300 1.79 -0.73 13.12
CA VAL A 300 1.73 -1.71 12.03
C VAL A 300 0.56 -1.41 11.09
N SER A 301 0.75 -1.68 9.81
CA SER A 301 -0.34 -1.74 8.84
C SER A 301 -0.17 -2.90 7.87
N VAL A 302 -1.29 -3.43 7.37
CA VAL A 302 -1.30 -4.60 6.48
C VAL A 302 -2.06 -4.28 5.20
N PRO A 303 -1.42 -3.64 4.20
CA PRO A 303 -2.00 -3.48 2.88
C PRO A 303 -1.90 -4.78 2.05
N ILE A 304 -2.98 -5.06 1.33
CA ILE A 304 -3.05 -5.99 0.21
C ILE A 304 -3.11 -5.18 -1.07
N PHE A 305 -2.08 -5.26 -1.90
CA PHE A 305 -2.06 -4.68 -3.23
C PHE A 305 -2.57 -5.69 -4.23
N VAL A 306 -3.63 -5.31 -4.95
CA VAL A 306 -4.27 -6.15 -5.96
C VAL A 306 -3.80 -5.67 -7.33
N ASN A 307 -2.94 -6.45 -7.98
CA ASN A 307 -2.22 -6.01 -9.16
C ASN A 307 -2.52 -6.89 -10.37
N PRO A 308 -2.30 -6.39 -11.60
CA PRO A 308 -2.21 -7.23 -12.79
C PRO A 308 -1.13 -8.32 -12.68
N ALA A 309 -1.21 -9.33 -13.54
CA ALA A 309 -0.07 -10.21 -13.82
C ALA A 309 1.08 -9.40 -14.44
N PRO A 310 2.36 -9.78 -14.23
CA PRO A 310 3.48 -9.00 -14.72
C PRO A 310 3.46 -8.72 -16.23
N ASP A 311 3.04 -9.70 -17.03
CA ASP A 311 2.95 -9.63 -18.49
C ASP A 311 1.60 -9.10 -19.01
N ALA A 312 0.66 -8.79 -18.12
CA ALA A 312 -0.63 -8.26 -18.51
C ALA A 312 -0.49 -6.90 -19.19
N VAL A 313 -1.23 -6.72 -20.28
CA VAL A 313 -1.35 -5.44 -20.98
C VAL A 313 -2.66 -4.79 -20.56
N PHE A 314 -2.58 -3.57 -20.03
CA PHE A 314 -3.75 -2.81 -19.60
C PHE A 314 -3.79 -1.43 -20.27
N GLY A 315 -4.98 -0.87 -20.35
CA GLY A 315 -5.30 0.38 -21.03
C GLY A 315 -6.81 0.66 -20.93
N PRO A 316 -7.31 1.77 -21.50
CA PRO A 316 -8.73 2.09 -21.46
C PRO A 316 -9.60 0.95 -21.97
N LEU A 317 -10.58 0.53 -21.17
CA LEU A 317 -11.52 -0.52 -21.52
C LEU A 317 -12.32 -0.11 -22.76
N LYS A 318 -12.55 -1.05 -23.68
CA LYS A 318 -13.35 -0.77 -24.88
C LYS A 318 -14.73 -0.24 -24.52
N GLN A 319 -15.32 -0.82 -23.47
CA GLN A 319 -16.64 -0.49 -22.93
C GLN A 319 -16.77 0.96 -22.46
N VAL A 320 -15.67 1.60 -22.02
CA VAL A 320 -15.69 3.00 -21.59
C VAL A 320 -15.43 3.98 -22.75
N LEU A 321 -15.20 3.47 -23.96
CA LEU A 321 -15.01 4.25 -25.19
C LEU A 321 -16.17 4.07 -26.19
N GLU A 322 -17.16 3.23 -25.86
CA GLU A 322 -18.25 2.85 -26.77
C GLU A 322 -19.14 4.04 -27.17
N ASN A 323 -19.22 5.10 -26.35
CA ASN A 323 -20.04 6.28 -26.65
C ASN A 323 -19.25 7.39 -27.38
N GLY A 324 -18.04 7.08 -27.87
CA GLY A 324 -17.21 8.00 -28.64
C GLY A 324 -16.22 8.81 -27.80
N GLU A 325 -16.02 8.45 -26.52
CA GLU A 325 -14.96 9.00 -25.70
C GLU A 325 -13.59 8.73 -26.34
N LYS A 326 -12.68 9.71 -26.27
CA LYS A 326 -11.31 9.52 -26.72
C LYS A 326 -10.50 8.81 -25.63
N PRO A 327 -9.62 7.85 -26.00
CA PRO A 327 -8.69 7.30 -25.03
C PRO A 327 -7.76 8.41 -24.54
N LEU A 328 -7.56 8.48 -23.23
CA LEU A 328 -6.59 9.37 -22.57
C LEU A 328 -5.23 8.70 -22.36
N TYR A 329 -5.23 7.36 -22.42
CA TYR A 329 -4.09 6.52 -22.11
C TYR A 329 -3.80 5.52 -23.23
N LYS A 330 -2.53 5.18 -23.40
CA LYS A 330 -2.07 4.10 -24.26
C LYS A 330 -2.11 2.76 -23.49
N HIS A 331 -2.02 1.67 -24.23
CA HIS A 331 -1.86 0.35 -23.62
C HIS A 331 -0.41 0.14 -23.19
N VAL A 332 -0.20 -0.38 -21.99
CA VAL A 332 1.13 -0.60 -21.40
C VAL A 332 1.22 -1.99 -20.77
N VAL A 333 2.43 -2.57 -20.77
CA VAL A 333 2.73 -3.83 -20.06
C VAL A 333 2.90 -3.49 -18.58
N TYR A 334 2.27 -4.27 -17.69
CA TYR A 334 2.30 -3.97 -16.26
C TYR A 334 3.70 -4.01 -15.66
N SER A 335 4.55 -4.97 -16.04
CA SER A 335 5.94 -5.03 -15.58
C SER A 335 6.73 -3.76 -15.91
N ASP A 336 6.50 -3.16 -17.08
CA ASP A 336 7.20 -1.94 -17.49
C ASP A 336 6.73 -0.74 -16.66
N TYR A 337 5.42 -0.64 -16.44
CA TYR A 337 4.82 0.39 -15.59
C TYR A 337 5.29 0.27 -14.12
N PHE A 338 5.29 -0.95 -13.58
CA PHE A 338 5.75 -1.26 -12.24
C PHE A 338 7.25 -0.98 -12.07
N ASN A 339 8.08 -1.41 -13.02
CA ASN A 339 9.52 -1.12 -12.99
C ASN A 339 9.80 0.39 -13.07
N TYR A 340 9.04 1.12 -13.89
CA TYR A 340 9.14 2.58 -13.96
C TYR A 340 8.82 3.24 -12.61
N PHE A 341 7.77 2.78 -11.92
CA PHE A 341 7.42 3.24 -10.58
C PHE A 341 8.56 3.05 -9.56
N PHE A 342 9.17 1.86 -9.52
CA PHE A 342 10.27 1.55 -8.58
C PHE A 342 11.64 2.10 -9.00
N SER A 343 11.77 2.64 -10.21
CA SER A 343 13.03 3.22 -10.72
C SER A 343 13.38 4.57 -10.06
N LYS A 344 12.45 5.15 -9.33
CA LYS A 344 12.55 6.45 -8.64
C LYS A 344 11.88 6.39 -7.27
N GLY A 345 12.07 7.43 -6.47
CA GLY A 345 11.32 7.60 -5.22
C GLY A 345 9.87 8.00 -5.47
N HIS A 346 9.08 8.04 -4.41
CA HIS A 346 7.71 8.57 -4.48
C HIS A 346 7.72 10.07 -4.84
N GLU A 347 7.05 10.41 -5.94
CA GLU A 347 6.95 11.78 -6.50
C GLU A 347 5.48 12.11 -6.86
N GLY A 348 4.56 11.81 -5.95
CA GLY A 348 3.13 12.02 -6.14
C GLY A 348 2.54 11.15 -7.26
N LYS A 349 1.79 11.76 -8.18
CA LYS A 349 1.07 11.05 -9.27
C LYS A 349 1.84 10.95 -10.58
N GLN A 350 3.13 11.28 -10.61
CA GLN A 350 3.88 11.37 -11.87
C GLN A 350 3.99 10.06 -12.66
N THR A 351 3.80 8.91 -12.01
CA THR A 351 3.89 7.60 -12.67
C THR A 351 2.90 7.44 -13.82
N ILE A 352 1.69 7.99 -13.64
CA ILE A 352 0.60 7.87 -14.61
C ILE A 352 0.92 8.53 -15.96
N GLU A 353 1.84 9.50 -15.98
CA GLU A 353 2.33 10.14 -17.22
C GLU A 353 2.99 9.12 -18.16
N PHE A 354 3.54 8.01 -17.63
CA PHE A 354 4.10 6.94 -18.45
C PHE A 354 3.06 6.34 -19.40
N ALA A 355 1.79 6.30 -18.99
CA ALA A 355 0.69 5.71 -19.74
C ALA A 355 -0.14 6.72 -20.54
N LYS A 356 0.04 8.03 -20.34
CA LYS A 356 -0.72 9.06 -21.08
C LYS A 356 -0.36 9.09 -22.58
N LEU A 357 -1.32 9.51 -23.39
CA LEU A 357 -1.21 9.69 -24.85
C LEU A 357 -0.60 11.04 -25.25
#